data_AF-A0A9E4UPP8-F1
#
_entry.id   AF-A0A9E4UPP8-F1
#
_cell.length_a   1.000
_cell.length_b   1.000
_cell.length_c   1.000
_cell.angle_alpha   90.00
_cell.angle_beta   90.00
_cell.angle_gamma   90.00
#
_symmetry.space_group_name_H-M   'P 1'
#
loop_
_entity.id
_entity.type
_entity.pdbx_description
1 polymer ?
#
loop_
_entity_poly.entity_id
_entity_poly.type
_entity_poly.pdbx_seq_one_letter_code
_entity_poly.pdbx_strand_id
1 'polypeptide(L)'
;MNPELSLILGGVRSGKSGFAEKLVRELDQPTLYLATGVPSDEEMEQRIRRHRESRPSHWDTLEEPVDLAGCLRGALASTQPPAVVLVDSLDVWVSNLLLKHEDESGEALEERAMASLSQLLQVWRSSQTALFLV
;
A
#
# COMPACT_ATOMS: atom_id res chain seq x y z
N MET A 1 8.20 10.13 19.45
CA MET A 1 6.88 10.40 18.86
C MET A 1 6.48 9.15 18.10
N ASN A 2 5.25 8.67 18.25
CA ASN A 2 4.78 7.52 17.47
C ASN A 2 4.57 7.96 16.02
N PRO A 3 4.90 7.12 15.02
CA PRO A 3 4.57 7.42 13.63
C PRO A 3 3.05 7.53 13.46
N GLU A 4 2.60 8.35 12.50
CA GLU A 4 1.18 8.60 12.23
C GLU A 4 0.61 7.55 11.25
N LEU A 5 -0.57 7.00 11.57
CA LEU A 5 -1.31 6.05 10.73
C LEU A 5 -2.65 6.68 10.33
N SER A 6 -2.91 6.78 9.03
CA SER A 6 -4.19 7.20 8.46
C SER A 6 -4.82 6.05 7.68
N LEU A 7 -6.08 5.73 8.00
CA LEU A 7 -6.90 4.76 7.25
C LEU A 7 -8.00 5.51 6.49
N ILE A 8 -8.03 5.34 5.17
CA ILE A 8 -8.92 6.06 4.26
C ILE A 8 -9.90 5.06 3.65
N LEU A 9 -11.14 5.10 4.10
CA LEU A 9 -12.18 4.16 3.68
C LEU A 9 -13.19 4.83 2.75
N GLY A 10 -13.82 4.03 1.89
CA GLY A 10 -14.88 4.47 1.00
C GLY A 10 -15.33 3.37 0.04
N GLY A 11 -16.55 3.51 -0.49
CA GLY A 11 -17.11 2.57 -1.46
C GLY A 11 -16.33 2.51 -2.78
N VAL A 12 -16.68 1.54 -3.62
CA VAL A 12 -16.10 1.41 -4.97
C VAL A 12 -16.35 2.69 -5.78
N ARG A 13 -15.30 3.21 -6.44
CA ARG A 13 -15.33 4.46 -7.23
C ARG A 13 -15.72 5.72 -6.46
N SER A 14 -15.59 5.72 -5.13
CA SER A 14 -15.82 6.91 -4.27
C SER A 14 -14.73 8.00 -4.40
N GLY A 15 -13.61 7.70 -5.05
CA GLY A 15 -12.47 8.62 -5.18
C GLY A 15 -11.46 8.55 -4.03
N LYS A 16 -11.54 7.54 -3.15
CA LYS A 16 -10.64 7.37 -2.00
C LYS A 16 -9.15 7.41 -2.33
N SER A 17 -8.71 6.70 -3.37
CA SER A 17 -7.31 6.71 -3.84
C SER A 17 -6.86 8.11 -4.25
N GLY A 18 -7.69 8.83 -5.02
CA GLY A 18 -7.38 10.21 -5.42
C GLY A 18 -7.36 11.19 -4.24
N PHE A 19 -8.22 10.99 -3.23
CA PHE A 19 -8.19 11.75 -2.00
C PHE A 19 -6.91 11.47 -1.19
N ALA A 20 -6.51 10.20 -1.07
CA ALA A 20 -5.27 9.79 -0.39
C ALA A 20 -4.03 10.38 -1.08
N GLU A 21 -3.95 10.26 -2.41
CA GLU A 21 -2.86 10.85 -3.20
C GLU A 21 -2.80 12.38 -3.01
N LYS A 22 -3.96 13.06 -2.95
CA LYS A 22 -4.01 14.50 -2.70
C LYS A 22 -3.45 14.85 -1.32
N LEU A 23 -3.88 14.17 -0.26
CA LEU A 23 -3.39 14.40 1.10
C LEU A 23 -1.88 14.22 1.19
N VAL A 24 -1.37 13.11 0.62
CA VAL A 24 0.08 12.83 0.66
C VAL A 24 0.87 13.84 -0.18
N ARG A 25 0.32 14.31 -1.31
CA ARG A 25 0.95 15.35 -2.13
C ARG A 25 1.08 16.68 -1.38
N GLU A 26 0.12 17.03 -0.54
CA GLU A 26 0.16 18.26 0.26
C GLU A 26 1.24 18.25 1.35
N LEU A 27 1.76 17.06 1.73
CA LEU A 27 2.87 16.94 2.68
C LEU A 27 4.23 17.30 2.07
N ASP A 28 4.37 17.20 0.73
CA ASP A 28 5.60 17.47 -0.01
C ASP A 28 6.84 16.78 0.60
N GLN A 29 6.69 15.49 0.92
CA GLN A 29 7.72 14.66 1.56
C GLN A 29 8.17 13.52 0.62
N PRO A 30 9.39 12.98 0.80
CA PRO A 30 9.81 11.74 0.15
C PRO A 30 8.79 10.62 0.41
N THR A 31 8.16 10.16 -0.67
CA THR A 31 6.97 9.31 -0.59
C THR A 31 7.20 8.02 -1.36
N LEU A 32 6.89 6.90 -0.72
CA LEU A 32 6.78 5.60 -1.38
C LEU A 32 5.30 5.25 -1.58
N TYR A 33 4.91 5.09 -2.83
CA TYR A 33 3.63 4.52 -3.21
C TYR A 33 3.77 3.00 -3.36
N LEU A 34 3.10 2.24 -2.49
CA LEU A 34 3.01 0.78 -2.54
C LEU A 34 1.71 0.38 -3.24
N ALA A 35 1.82 0.00 -4.51
CA ALA A 35 0.72 -0.43 -5.34
C ALA A 35 0.48 -1.94 -5.16
N THR A 36 -0.73 -2.32 -4.75
CA THR A 36 -1.09 -3.74 -4.55
C THR A 36 -1.81 -4.33 -5.76
N GLY A 37 -2.26 -3.47 -6.69
CA GLY A 37 -2.94 -3.88 -7.90
C GLY A 37 -2.05 -4.68 -8.86
N VAL A 38 -2.53 -5.85 -9.27
CA VAL A 38 -1.94 -6.63 -10.36
C VAL A 38 -2.75 -6.37 -11.63
N PRO A 39 -2.15 -5.89 -12.73
CA PRO A 39 -2.86 -5.73 -14.00
C PRO A 39 -3.40 -7.09 -14.45
N SER A 40 -4.73 -7.17 -14.58
CA SER A 40 -5.43 -8.38 -15.00
C SER A 40 -6.00 -8.27 -16.42
N ASP A 41 -6.15 -7.06 -16.93
CA ASP A 41 -6.61 -6.76 -18.28
C ASP A 41 -6.03 -5.42 -18.80
N GLU A 42 -6.23 -5.16 -20.10
CA GLU A 42 -5.75 -3.94 -20.76
C GLU A 42 -6.38 -2.65 -20.19
N GLU A 43 -7.60 -2.72 -19.64
CA GLU A 43 -8.26 -1.57 -19.01
C GLU A 43 -7.53 -1.19 -17.72
N MET A 44 -7.20 -2.19 -16.90
CA MET A 44 -6.46 -2.04 -15.66
C MET A 44 -5.03 -1.57 -15.92
N GLU A 45 -4.36 -2.08 -16.95
CA GLU A 45 -3.05 -1.59 -17.37
C GLU A 45 -3.09 -0.09 -17.74
N GLN A 46 -4.07 0.34 -18.54
CA GLN A 46 -4.23 1.74 -18.91
C GLN A 46 -4.55 2.62 -17.69
N ARG A 47 -5.25 2.09 -16.69
CA ARG A 47 -5.54 2.81 -15.44
C ARG A 47 -4.30 2.93 -14.56
N ILE A 48 -3.54 1.85 -14.38
CA ILE A 48 -2.26 1.86 -13.66
C ILE A 48 -1.31 2.85 -14.31
N ARG A 49 -1.22 2.86 -15.65
CA ARG A 49 -0.40 3.80 -16.40
C ARG A 49 -0.81 5.25 -16.15
N ARG A 50 -2.10 5.57 -16.25
CA ARG A 50 -2.61 6.93 -15.94
C ARG A 50 -2.31 7.35 -14.50
N HIS A 51 -2.48 6.44 -13.54
CA HIS A 51 -2.14 6.72 -12.13
C HIS A 51 -0.65 6.96 -11.93
N ARG A 52 0.22 6.17 -12.58
CA ARG A 52 1.67 6.41 -12.55
C ARG A 52 2.03 7.77 -13.13
N GLU A 53 1.43 8.14 -14.26
CA GLU A 53 1.66 9.43 -14.93
C GLU A 53 1.12 10.63 -14.12
N SER A 54 0.10 10.45 -13.28
CA SER A 54 -0.46 11.52 -12.43
C SER A 54 0.28 11.73 -11.10
N ARG A 55 1.20 10.84 -10.74
CA ARG A 55 1.98 10.96 -9.49
C ARG A 55 3.13 11.96 -9.69
N PRO A 56 3.50 12.70 -8.63
CA PRO A 56 4.70 13.52 -8.67
C PRO A 56 5.93 12.68 -9.02
N SER A 57 6.80 13.19 -9.90
CA SER A 57 7.99 12.47 -10.37
C SER A 57 9.02 12.15 -9.28
N HIS A 58 8.89 12.76 -8.10
CA HIS A 58 9.74 12.51 -6.95
C HIS A 58 9.19 11.41 -6.03
N TRP A 59 8.05 10.80 -6.36
CA TRP A 59 7.54 9.64 -5.64
C TRP A 59 8.16 8.37 -6.17
N ASP A 60 8.64 7.52 -5.27
CA ASP A 60 8.97 6.15 -5.61
C ASP A 60 7.69 5.33 -5.69
N THR A 61 7.61 4.42 -6.65
CA THR A 61 6.51 3.46 -6.76
C THR A 61 7.08 2.05 -6.74
N LEU A 62 6.51 1.21 -5.88
CA LEU A 62 6.80 -0.22 -5.85
C LEU A 62 5.49 -1.00 -5.97
N GLU A 63 5.46 -1.96 -6.89
CA GLU A 63 4.35 -2.88 -7.06
C GLU A 63 4.61 -4.12 -6.20
N GLU A 64 3.80 -4.30 -5.17
CA GLU A 64 3.86 -5.47 -4.30
C GLU A 64 2.44 -5.95 -3.98
N PRO A 65 2.00 -7.06 -4.60
CA PRO A 65 0.65 -7.55 -4.39
C PRO A 65 0.44 -8.23 -3.04
N VAL A 66 1.49 -8.70 -2.35
CA VAL A 66 1.39 -9.61 -1.20
C VAL A 66 2.30 -9.23 -0.02
N ASP A 67 3.62 -9.16 -0.19
CA ASP A 67 4.61 -8.98 0.90
C ASP A 67 4.86 -7.50 1.26
N LEU A 68 3.81 -6.82 1.71
CA LEU A 68 3.91 -5.40 2.10
C LEU A 68 4.92 -5.17 3.23
N ALA A 69 5.03 -6.10 4.19
CA ALA A 69 5.96 -5.98 5.31
C ALA A 69 7.42 -6.09 4.86
N GLY A 70 7.72 -7.00 3.94
CA GLY A 70 9.03 -7.13 3.31
C GLY A 70 9.43 -5.89 2.52
N CYS A 71 8.52 -5.37 1.69
CA CYS A 71 8.76 -4.16 0.91
C CYS A 71 8.98 -2.93 1.78
N LEU A 72 8.16 -2.75 2.83
CA LEU A 72 8.35 -1.66 3.79
C LEU A 72 9.71 -1.78 4.48
N ARG A 73 10.11 -2.98 4.92
CA ARG A 73 11.42 -3.21 5.55
C ARG A 73 12.56 -2.85 4.60
N GLY A 74 12.47 -3.24 3.33
CA GLY A 74 13.45 -2.88 2.31
C GLY A 74 13.56 -1.38 2.10
N ALA A 75 12.42 -0.68 1.98
CA ALA A 75 12.38 0.77 1.82
C ALA A 75 12.98 1.52 3.02
N LEU A 76 12.65 1.08 4.24
CA LEU A 76 13.17 1.67 5.48
C LEU A 76 14.67 1.43 5.68
N ALA A 77 15.23 0.37 5.10
CA ALA A 77 16.67 0.06 5.15
C ALA A 77 17.48 0.77 4.06
N SER A 78 16.83 1.50 3.14
CA SER A 78 17.51 2.24 2.07
C SER A 78 18.33 3.42 2.63
N THR A 79 19.23 3.97 1.81
CA THR A 79 20.03 5.15 2.17
C THR A 79 19.19 6.41 2.37
N GLN A 80 18.00 6.44 1.80
CA GLN A 80 17.04 7.55 1.90
C GLN A 80 15.65 6.97 2.16
N PRO A 81 15.33 6.58 3.40
CA PRO A 81 14.04 5.99 3.73
C PRO A 81 12.91 7.00 3.48
N PRO A 82 11.73 6.54 3.05
CA PRO A 82 10.60 7.41 2.80
C PRO A 82 10.08 8.02 4.10
N ALA A 83 9.71 9.29 4.06
CA ALA A 83 9.02 9.96 5.15
C ALA A 83 7.52 9.62 5.15
N VAL A 84 6.95 9.28 3.98
CA VAL A 84 5.56 8.86 3.84
C VAL A 84 5.45 7.57 3.02
N VAL A 85 4.60 6.65 3.45
CA VAL A 85 4.22 5.45 2.70
C VAL A 85 2.72 5.48 2.47
N LEU A 86 2.31 5.33 1.20
CA LEU A 86 0.92 5.20 0.79
C LEU A 86 0.69 3.81 0.20
N VAL A 87 -0.12 3.00 0.86
CA VAL A 87 -0.56 1.68 0.35
C VAL A 87 -1.92 1.85 -0.31
N ASP A 88 -2.01 1.46 -1.59
CA ASP A 88 -3.23 1.55 -2.39
C ASP A 88 -3.39 0.25 -3.21
N SER A 89 -4.30 -0.64 -2.86
CA SER A 89 -5.25 -0.61 -1.72
C SER A 89 -5.30 -1.92 -0.93
N LEU A 90 -5.80 -1.84 0.30
CA LEU A 90 -5.94 -2.96 1.23
C LEU A 90 -6.93 -4.02 0.76
N ASP A 91 -8.02 -3.63 0.11
CA ASP A 91 -9.02 -4.57 -0.43
C ASP A 91 -8.43 -5.46 -1.54
N VAL A 92 -7.63 -4.88 -2.43
CA VAL A 92 -6.92 -5.62 -3.48
C VAL A 92 -5.81 -6.48 -2.87
N TRP A 93 -5.07 -5.96 -1.88
CA TRP A 93 -4.06 -6.74 -1.16
C TRP A 93 -4.65 -7.97 -0.46
N VAL A 94 -5.77 -7.82 0.25
CA VAL A 94 -6.49 -8.95 0.85
C VAL A 94 -6.91 -9.93 -0.24
N SER A 95 -7.49 -9.45 -1.35
CA SER A 95 -7.89 -10.32 -2.46
C SER A 95 -6.70 -11.12 -3.02
N ASN A 96 -5.53 -10.51 -3.20
CA ASN A 96 -4.32 -11.18 -3.64
C ASN A 96 -3.85 -12.26 -2.64
N LEU A 97 -3.93 -11.97 -1.34
CA LEU A 97 -3.61 -12.95 -0.30
C LEU A 97 -4.54 -14.16 -0.34
N LEU A 98 -5.85 -13.92 -0.50
CA LEU A 98 -6.83 -15.00 -0.57
C LEU A 98 -6.60 -15.87 -1.81
N LEU A 99 -6.40 -15.25 -2.98
CA LEU A 99 -6.15 -15.96 -4.24
C LEU A 99 -4.85 -16.78 -4.19
N LYS A 100 -3.79 -16.27 -3.55
CA LYS A 100 -2.53 -16.99 -3.40
C LYS A 100 -2.65 -18.25 -2.52
N HIS A 101 -3.66 -18.29 -1.66
CA HIS A 101 -3.86 -19.32 -0.65
C HIS A 101 -5.26 -19.96 -0.76
N GLU A 102 -5.83 -20.02 -1.97
CA GLU A 102 -7.23 -20.38 -2.21
C GLU A 102 -7.62 -21.79 -1.73
N ASP A 103 -6.65 -22.69 -1.59
CA ASP A 103 -6.84 -24.04 -1.06
C ASP A 103 -6.98 -24.11 0.48
N GLU A 104 -6.71 -23.01 1.19
CA GLU A 104 -6.80 -22.92 2.65
C GLU A 104 -8.24 -22.66 3.12
N SER A 105 -8.56 -23.02 4.37
CA SER A 105 -9.87 -22.70 4.96
C SER A 105 -10.02 -21.19 5.17
N GLY A 106 -11.26 -20.71 5.22
CA GLY A 106 -11.54 -19.29 5.51
C GLY A 106 -10.90 -18.80 6.82
N GLU A 107 -10.87 -19.65 7.85
CA GLU A 107 -10.22 -19.34 9.14
C GLU A 107 -8.70 -19.18 8.99
N ALA A 108 -8.05 -20.08 8.24
CA ALA A 108 -6.61 -19.99 7.98
C ALA A 108 -6.26 -18.75 7.14
N LEU A 109 -7.11 -18.40 6.19
CA LEU A 109 -6.98 -17.19 5.37
C LEU A 109 -7.11 -15.92 6.21
N GLU A 110 -8.08 -15.87 7.13
CA GLU A 110 -8.24 -14.75 8.06
C GLU A 110 -7.02 -14.61 8.98
N GLU A 111 -6.56 -15.71 9.58
CA GLU A 111 -5.36 -15.71 10.43
C GLU A 111 -4.14 -15.20 9.66
N ARG A 112 -3.97 -15.63 8.40
CA ARG A 112 -2.89 -15.19 7.53
C ARG A 112 -2.96 -13.69 7.21
N ALA A 113 -4.14 -13.17 6.87
CA ALA A 113 -4.32 -11.75 6.59
C ALA A 113 -4.00 -10.91 7.84
N MET A 114 -4.50 -11.32 9.00
CA MET A 114 -4.25 -10.66 10.28
C MET A 114 -2.77 -10.72 10.70
N ALA A 115 -2.11 -11.86 10.49
CA ALA A 115 -0.68 -12.01 10.75
C ALA A 115 0.14 -11.10 9.84
N SER A 116 -0.20 -11.03 8.55
CA SER A 116 0.49 -10.20 7.56
C SER A 116 0.33 -8.70 7.87
N LEU A 117 -0.88 -8.25 8.22
CA LEU A 117 -1.13 -6.88 8.67
C LEU A 117 -0.37 -6.56 9.96
N SER A 118 -0.33 -7.50 10.91
CA SER A 118 0.41 -7.35 12.16
C SER A 118 1.92 -7.18 11.90
N GLN A 119 2.48 -7.96 10.96
CA GLN A 119 3.88 -7.81 10.54
C GLN A 119 4.14 -6.44 9.91
N LEU A 120 3.27 -5.96 9.02
CA LEU A 120 3.37 -4.63 8.42
C LEU A 120 3.39 -3.54 9.50
N LEU A 121 2.43 -3.59 10.44
CA LEU A 121 2.34 -2.62 11.53
C LEU A 121 3.53 -2.70 12.49
N GLN A 122 4.07 -3.89 12.73
CA GLN A 122 5.27 -4.07 13.55
C GLN A 122 6.50 -3.41 12.90
N VAL A 123 6.70 -3.61 11.60
CA VAL A 123 7.78 -2.95 10.84
C VAL A 123 7.58 -1.43 10.89
N TRP A 124 6.38 -0.95 10.57
CA TRP A 124 6.06 0.47 10.57
C TRP A 124 6.25 1.15 11.94
N ARG A 125 5.82 0.53 13.04
CA ARG A 125 5.97 1.08 14.41
C ARG A 125 7.42 1.35 14.82
N SER A 126 8.37 0.67 14.18
CA SER A 126 9.81 0.87 14.41
C SER A 126 10.41 2.00 13.57
N SER A 127 9.60 2.66 12.73
CA SER A 127 10.01 3.73 11.82
C SER A 127 9.53 5.12 12.28
N GLN A 128 9.96 6.16 11.57
CA GLN A 128 9.43 7.52 11.70
C GLN A 128 8.52 7.92 10.52
N THR A 129 8.14 6.94 9.70
CA THR A 129 7.40 7.14 8.45
C THR A 129 5.90 7.26 8.73
N ALA A 130 5.23 8.24 8.14
CA ALA A 130 3.76 8.29 8.15
C ALA A 130 3.21 7.21 7.20
N LEU A 131 2.18 6.48 7.63
CA LEU A 131 1.57 5.40 6.85
C LEU A 131 0.11 5.73 6.53
N PHE A 132 -0.20 5.75 5.25
CA PHE A 132 -1.54 5.91 4.70
C PHE A 132 -1.98 4.57 4.10
N LEU A 133 -3.14 4.08 4.53
CA LEU A 133 -3.76 2.86 4.03
C LEU A 133 -5.10 3.22 3.37
N VAL A 134 -5.28 2.79 2.12
CA VAL A 134 -6.49 3.00 1.30
C VAL A 134 -7.28 1.71 1.13
#